data_AF-A0A1A8A5X0-F1
#
_entry.id   AF-A0A1A8A5X0-F1
#
_cell.length_a   1.000
_cell.length_b   1.000
_cell.length_c   1.000
_cell.angle_alpha   90.00
_cell.angle_beta   90.00
_cell.angle_gamma   90.00
#
_symmetry.space_group_name_H-M   'P 1'
#
loop_
_entity.id
_entity.type
_entity.pdbx_description
1 polymer ?
#
loop_
_entity_poly.entity_id
_entity_poly.type
_entity_poly.pdbx_seq_one_letter_code
_entity_poly.pdbx_strand_id
1 'polypeptide(L)'
;MAGHAPSVAMEAVLKPSCELPEDMPKIRGYDFNQGVDLKAVLKSYVTTGFQASSLGLAIQEINRMIEKRLEPVEVDEGDESGDPPHKAGCTIFLGYTSNLISSGVRESIRYLAEHKMVDVIVTTAGGIEEDLIKCLAHTYLGDFSLPGKELRLRGINRIGNLLVPNDNYCKFEDWLMPILDQMLLEQNTESVRWTPSKMIHRLGKEINNPESVYYWAYKNNIPVFSPALTDGSLGDMIYFHSFKKPGLVLDIVEDIRRLNGLAVFAKRTGMIILGGGLVKHHIANANLMRNGADHAVYVNTGQEFDGSDSGARPDEAVSWGKIRTDAKPVKVYADASLVFPLMVAETFALHADRLTAGEKTD
;
A
#
# COMPACT_ATOMS: atom_id res chain seq x y z
N MET A 1 55.34 31.63 26.94
CA MET A 1 54.29 32.47 26.33
C MET A 1 53.27 31.53 25.70
N ALA A 2 52.04 31.49 26.22
CA ALA A 2 50.99 30.68 25.61
C ALA A 2 50.64 31.30 24.24
N GLY A 3 50.87 30.54 23.17
CA GLY A 3 50.50 30.97 21.82
C GLY A 3 48.99 31.17 21.76
N HIS A 4 48.55 32.33 21.25
CA HIS A 4 47.14 32.57 21.02
C HIS A 4 46.66 31.69 19.87
N ALA A 5 45.46 31.14 19.96
CA ALA A 5 44.87 30.38 18.87
C ALA A 5 44.71 31.28 17.63
N PRO A 6 44.87 30.76 16.40
CA PRO A 6 44.73 31.55 15.18
C PRO A 6 43.35 32.23 15.10
N SER A 7 43.31 33.55 14.88
CA SER A 7 42.06 34.33 14.87
C SER A 7 41.05 33.81 13.85
N VAL A 8 41.50 33.44 12.65
CA VAL A 8 40.67 32.82 11.59
C VAL A 8 39.97 31.54 12.08
N ALA A 9 40.66 30.72 12.88
CA ALA A 9 40.06 29.50 13.42
C ALA A 9 39.01 29.83 14.49
N MET A 10 39.27 30.85 15.33
CA MET A 10 38.32 31.29 16.35
C MET A 10 37.05 31.89 15.73
N GLU A 11 37.19 32.75 14.73
CA GLU A 11 36.05 33.36 14.01
C GLU A 11 35.21 32.29 13.30
N ALA A 12 35.85 31.28 12.70
CA ALA A 12 35.15 30.20 12.01
C ALA A 12 34.40 29.27 12.99
N VAL A 13 35.03 28.88 14.11
CA VAL A 13 34.48 27.89 15.04
C VAL A 13 33.51 28.50 16.05
N LEU A 14 33.74 29.74 16.49
CA LEU A 14 32.97 30.41 17.54
C LEU A 14 31.97 31.44 16.98
N LYS A 15 31.52 31.23 15.74
CA LYS A 15 30.53 32.10 15.12
C LYS A 15 29.22 32.11 15.94
N PRO A 16 28.74 33.28 16.39
CA PRO A 16 27.46 33.38 17.10
C PRO A 16 26.29 32.93 16.22
N SER A 17 25.36 32.17 16.78
CA SER A 17 24.11 31.79 16.11
C SER A 17 23.05 32.89 16.27
N CYS A 18 22.10 32.94 15.35
CA CYS A 18 20.82 33.61 15.59
C CYS A 18 19.96 32.80 16.59
N GLU A 19 18.93 33.44 17.14
CA GLU A 19 17.91 32.75 17.92
C GLU A 19 17.00 31.92 17.01
N LEU A 20 16.55 30.76 17.51
CA LEU A 20 15.57 29.91 16.85
C LEU A 20 14.17 30.24 17.37
N PRO A 21 13.09 30.04 16.57
CA PRO A 21 11.71 30.21 17.02
C PRO A 21 11.41 29.42 18.30
N GLU A 22 10.69 30.03 19.26
CA GLU A 22 10.40 29.42 20.57
C GLU A 22 9.49 28.19 20.49
N ASP A 23 8.66 28.11 19.44
CA ASP A 23 7.73 27.02 19.18
C ASP A 23 8.37 25.81 18.47
N MET A 24 9.66 25.90 18.11
CA MET A 24 10.38 24.81 17.46
C MET A 24 10.50 23.60 18.41
N PRO A 25 10.07 22.39 18.00
CA PRO A 25 10.20 21.20 18.83
C PRO A 25 11.65 20.92 19.18
N LYS A 26 11.93 20.75 20.47
CA LYS A 26 13.27 20.36 20.96
C LYS A 26 13.46 18.86 20.80
N ILE A 27 14.66 18.46 20.39
CA ILE A 27 15.00 17.04 20.28
C ILE A 27 15.03 16.42 21.68
N ARG A 28 14.18 15.40 21.87
CA ARG A 28 14.07 14.61 23.09
C ARG A 28 13.41 13.28 22.77
N GLY A 29 14.12 12.19 23.01
CA GLY A 29 13.57 10.83 22.93
C GLY A 29 12.75 10.48 24.17
N TYR A 30 12.06 9.33 24.11
CA TYR A 30 11.36 8.77 25.27
C TYR A 30 12.35 8.38 26.38
N ASP A 31 12.02 8.73 27.62
CA ASP A 31 12.83 8.44 28.80
C ASP A 31 12.32 7.17 29.48
N PHE A 32 13.07 6.08 29.32
CA PHE A 32 12.70 4.77 29.87
C PHE A 32 12.74 4.69 31.41
N ASN A 33 13.24 5.73 32.11
CA ASN A 33 13.01 5.83 33.56
C ASN A 33 11.51 5.97 33.89
N GLN A 34 10.67 6.32 32.92
CA GLN A 34 9.21 6.40 33.03
C GLN A 34 8.52 5.03 32.82
N GLY A 35 9.28 3.95 32.59
CA GLY A 35 8.77 2.61 32.33
C GLY A 35 8.61 2.28 30.84
N VAL A 36 8.04 1.11 30.54
CA VAL A 36 7.88 0.61 29.17
C VAL A 36 6.46 0.91 28.67
N ASP A 37 6.33 1.96 27.86
CA ASP A 37 5.09 2.34 27.19
C ASP A 37 5.36 2.56 25.70
N LEU A 38 5.00 1.58 24.87
CA LEU A 38 5.24 1.62 23.42
C LEU A 38 4.49 2.78 22.75
N LYS A 39 3.31 3.14 23.23
CA LYS A 39 2.53 4.26 22.69
C LYS A 39 3.24 5.57 22.98
N ALA A 40 3.76 5.75 24.19
CA ALA A 40 4.55 6.93 24.54
C ALA A 40 5.88 6.99 23.78
N VAL A 41 6.53 5.84 23.52
CA VAL A 41 7.71 5.74 22.65
C VAL A 41 7.37 6.21 21.23
N LEU A 42 6.32 5.69 20.60
CA LEU A 42 5.93 6.09 19.23
C LEU A 42 5.49 7.56 19.17
N LYS A 43 4.83 8.08 20.21
CA LYS A 43 4.53 9.51 20.32
C LYS A 43 5.78 10.38 20.41
N SER A 44 6.86 9.91 21.05
CA SER A 44 8.10 10.69 21.14
C SER A 44 8.85 10.75 19.81
N TYR A 45 8.51 9.90 18.83
CA TYR A 45 9.27 9.83 17.57
C TYR A 45 9.29 11.14 16.80
N VAL A 46 8.26 11.99 16.90
CA VAL A 46 8.27 13.33 16.31
C VAL A 46 9.44 14.20 16.81
N THR A 47 9.88 14.00 18.06
CA THR A 47 11.00 14.72 18.69
C THR A 47 12.28 13.89 18.81
N THR A 48 12.34 12.68 18.23
CA THR A 48 13.54 11.83 18.26
C THR A 48 14.55 12.21 17.17
N GLY A 49 14.10 12.63 15.99
CA GLY A 49 14.95 12.99 14.83
C GLY A 49 15.05 11.90 13.75
N PHE A 50 15.61 12.27 12.60
CA PHE A 50 15.79 11.39 11.43
C PHE A 50 14.49 10.68 10.99
N GLN A 51 14.54 9.40 10.61
CA GLN A 51 13.36 8.64 10.17
C GLN A 51 12.35 8.36 11.29
N ALA A 52 12.73 8.48 12.57
CA ALA A 52 11.75 8.43 13.65
C ALA A 52 10.78 9.61 13.52
N SER A 53 11.29 10.83 13.31
CA SER A 53 10.43 11.99 13.05
C SER A 53 9.55 11.80 11.81
N SER A 54 10.08 11.24 10.71
CA SER A 54 9.28 10.89 9.53
C SER A 54 8.15 9.91 9.86
N LEU A 55 8.42 8.86 10.65
CA LEU A 55 7.39 7.90 11.06
C LEU A 55 6.31 8.54 11.94
N GLY A 56 6.70 9.38 12.90
CA GLY A 56 5.76 10.14 13.72
C GLY A 56 4.88 11.08 12.90
N LEU A 57 5.46 11.77 11.90
CA LEU A 57 4.72 12.62 10.96
C LEU A 57 3.79 11.81 10.04
N ALA A 58 4.22 10.61 9.60
CA ALA A 58 3.40 9.72 8.79
C ALA A 58 2.15 9.23 9.55
N ILE A 59 2.30 8.88 10.83
CA ILE A 59 1.19 8.53 11.73
C ILE A 59 0.21 9.71 11.85
N GLN A 60 0.72 10.94 12.04
CA GLN A 60 -0.13 12.13 12.09
C GLN A 60 -0.88 12.37 10.77
N GLU A 61 -0.21 12.19 9.63
CA GLU A 61 -0.83 12.41 8.32
C GLU A 61 -1.91 11.37 7.99
N ILE A 62 -1.70 10.10 8.33
CA ILE A 62 -2.74 9.06 8.21
C ILE A 62 -3.92 9.36 9.14
N ASN A 63 -3.66 9.80 10.38
CA ASN A 63 -4.75 10.20 11.29
C ASN A 63 -5.54 11.39 10.73
N ARG A 64 -4.90 12.34 10.02
CA ARG A 64 -5.64 13.39 9.29
C ARG A 64 -6.52 12.80 8.18
N MET A 65 -6.03 11.81 7.42
CA MET A 65 -6.85 11.11 6.42
C MET A 65 -8.09 10.48 7.08
N ILE A 66 -7.92 9.81 8.23
CA ILE A 66 -9.00 9.18 8.99
C ILE A 66 -10.01 10.22 9.49
N GLU A 67 -9.54 11.34 10.06
CA GLU A 67 -10.44 12.42 10.47
C GLU A 67 -11.23 12.98 9.29
N LYS A 68 -10.58 13.23 8.15
CA LYS A 68 -11.26 13.68 6.93
C LYS A 68 -12.24 12.64 6.38
N ARG A 69 -11.93 11.35 6.50
CA ARG A 69 -12.82 10.26 6.11
C ARG A 69 -14.12 10.27 6.93
N LEU A 70 -14.01 10.53 8.23
CA LEU A 70 -15.13 10.54 9.18
C LEU A 70 -15.99 11.81 9.11
N GLU A 71 -15.56 12.85 8.38
CA GLU A 71 -16.38 14.04 8.14
C GLU A 71 -17.63 13.68 7.30
N PRO A 72 -18.83 14.15 7.69
CA PRO A 72 -20.03 13.98 6.88
C PRO A 72 -19.88 14.57 5.48
N VAL A 73 -20.42 13.87 4.48
CA VAL A 73 -20.44 14.32 3.09
C VAL A 73 -21.89 14.42 2.63
N GLU A 74 -22.28 15.59 2.11
CA GLU A 74 -23.50 15.72 1.33
C GLU A 74 -23.27 15.00 0.00
N VAL A 75 -24.09 13.99 -0.29
CA VAL A 75 -23.97 13.18 -1.51
C VAL A 75 -24.55 13.99 -2.66
N ASP A 76 -23.70 14.40 -3.61
CA ASP A 76 -24.18 14.97 -4.87
C ASP A 76 -24.67 13.83 -5.77
N GLU A 77 -25.90 13.91 -6.27
CA GLU A 77 -26.59 12.84 -7.01
C GLU A 77 -26.03 12.56 -8.43
N GLY A 78 -24.85 13.10 -8.77
CA GLY A 78 -24.30 13.15 -10.14
C GLY A 78 -23.12 12.23 -10.46
N ASP A 79 -22.87 11.17 -9.67
CA ASP A 79 -21.72 10.29 -9.90
C ASP A 79 -21.94 9.35 -11.10
N GLU A 80 -21.37 9.71 -12.26
CA GLU A 80 -21.39 8.90 -13.48
C GLU A 80 -20.33 7.77 -13.50
N SER A 81 -19.59 7.54 -12.39
CA SER A 81 -18.50 6.54 -12.34
C SER A 81 -18.95 5.08 -12.42
N GLY A 82 -20.23 4.80 -12.17
CA GLY A 82 -20.78 3.44 -12.13
C GLY A 82 -20.41 2.62 -10.89
N ASP A 83 -19.65 3.20 -9.95
CA ASP A 83 -19.37 2.64 -8.63
C ASP A 83 -20.39 3.19 -7.58
N PRO A 84 -20.57 2.53 -6.42
CA PRO A 84 -21.45 3.05 -5.38
C PRO A 84 -20.98 4.44 -4.93
N PRO A 85 -21.90 5.39 -4.66
CA PRO A 85 -21.54 6.77 -4.37
C PRO A 85 -20.56 6.85 -3.19
N HIS A 86 -19.51 7.67 -3.35
CA HIS A 86 -18.49 7.89 -2.33
C HIS A 86 -19.10 8.52 -1.08
N LYS A 87 -19.28 7.73 -0.02
CA LYS A 87 -19.86 8.17 1.26
C LYS A 87 -18.83 8.78 2.22
N ALA A 88 -17.53 8.65 1.94
CA ALA A 88 -16.45 9.06 2.82
C ALA A 88 -15.94 10.46 2.50
N GLY A 89 -15.64 11.26 3.53
CA GLY A 89 -15.05 12.61 3.35
C GLY A 89 -13.61 12.62 2.83
N CYS A 90 -12.99 11.44 2.70
CA CYS A 90 -11.68 11.19 2.11
C CYS A 90 -11.63 9.76 1.55
N THR A 91 -11.31 9.64 0.26
CA THR A 91 -11.06 8.36 -0.43
C THR A 91 -9.59 7.98 -0.25
N ILE A 92 -9.32 6.87 0.45
CA ILE A 92 -7.98 6.39 0.77
C ILE A 92 -7.55 5.31 -0.22
N PHE A 93 -6.50 5.61 -0.99
CA PHE A 93 -5.82 4.70 -1.90
C PHE A 93 -4.65 4.03 -1.18
N LEU A 94 -4.69 2.71 -1.08
CA LEU A 94 -3.63 1.88 -0.52
C LEU A 94 -2.86 1.19 -1.65
N GLY A 95 -1.55 1.45 -1.76
CA GLY A 95 -0.65 0.78 -2.68
C GLY A 95 0.36 -0.07 -1.94
N TYR A 96 0.61 -1.29 -2.41
CA TYR A 96 1.69 -2.13 -1.86
C TYR A 96 2.30 -3.06 -2.91
N THR A 97 3.60 -3.32 -2.80
CA THR A 97 4.32 -4.26 -3.69
C THR A 97 4.09 -5.72 -3.29
N SER A 98 4.24 -6.65 -4.26
CA SER A 98 3.97 -8.09 -4.07
C SER A 98 4.61 -8.70 -2.82
N ASN A 99 5.89 -8.37 -2.57
CA ASN A 99 6.67 -8.94 -1.47
C ASN A 99 6.08 -8.64 -0.08
N LEU A 100 5.25 -7.60 0.06
CA LEU A 100 4.58 -7.29 1.32
C LEU A 100 3.44 -8.27 1.61
N ILE A 101 2.79 -8.81 0.57
CA ILE A 101 1.84 -9.91 0.72
C ILE A 101 2.56 -11.24 0.97
N SER A 102 3.74 -11.46 0.38
CA SER A 102 4.57 -12.63 0.72
C SER A 102 4.97 -12.60 2.22
N SER A 103 5.20 -11.42 2.79
CA SER A 103 5.51 -11.21 4.22
C SER A 103 4.29 -11.32 5.15
N GLY A 104 4.50 -11.08 6.45
CA GLY A 104 3.42 -10.96 7.45
C GLY A 104 2.73 -9.58 7.48
N VAL A 105 3.11 -8.66 6.60
CA VAL A 105 2.37 -7.39 6.42
C VAL A 105 1.00 -7.65 5.79
N ARG A 106 0.82 -8.80 5.11
CA ARG A 106 -0.46 -9.29 4.62
C ARG A 106 -1.57 -9.18 5.66
N GLU A 107 -1.32 -9.61 6.90
CA GLU A 107 -2.34 -9.60 7.95
C GLU A 107 -2.76 -8.17 8.34
N SER A 108 -1.82 -7.21 8.29
CA SER A 108 -2.12 -5.79 8.49
C SER A 108 -2.95 -5.21 7.35
N ILE A 109 -2.64 -5.57 6.10
CA ILE A 109 -3.42 -5.14 4.91
C ILE A 109 -4.82 -5.76 4.95
N ARG A 110 -4.93 -7.05 5.28
CA ARG A 110 -6.20 -7.77 5.43
C ARG A 110 -7.08 -7.12 6.48
N TYR A 111 -6.52 -6.72 7.62
CA TYR A 111 -7.25 -5.97 8.66
C TYR A 111 -7.86 -4.66 8.11
N LEU A 112 -7.12 -3.88 7.32
CA LEU A 112 -7.66 -2.66 6.71
C LEU A 112 -8.77 -2.94 5.70
N ALA A 113 -8.63 -4.01 4.90
CA ALA A 113 -9.65 -4.42 3.94
C ALA A 113 -10.91 -4.97 4.63
N GLU A 114 -10.76 -5.80 5.68
CA GLU A 114 -11.83 -6.39 6.48
C GLU A 114 -12.72 -5.34 7.14
N HIS A 115 -12.13 -4.28 7.67
CA HIS A 115 -12.85 -3.22 8.37
C HIS A 115 -13.13 -1.99 7.49
N LYS A 116 -13.06 -2.15 6.17
CA LYS A 116 -13.37 -1.10 5.17
C LYS A 116 -12.68 0.25 5.45
N MET A 117 -11.44 0.17 5.93
CA MET A 117 -10.65 1.33 6.36
C MET A 117 -9.95 2.04 5.18
N VAL A 118 -9.94 1.40 4.02
CA VAL A 118 -9.44 1.93 2.73
C VAL A 118 -10.50 1.73 1.65
N ASP A 119 -10.43 2.51 0.57
CA ASP A 119 -11.44 2.49 -0.49
C ASP A 119 -10.95 1.89 -1.79
N VAL A 120 -9.64 1.99 -2.06
CA VAL A 120 -9.04 1.50 -3.30
C VAL A 120 -7.72 0.83 -2.99
N ILE A 121 -7.48 -0.34 -3.60
CA ILE A 121 -6.20 -1.04 -3.51
C ILE A 121 -5.55 -1.09 -4.88
N VAL A 122 -4.24 -0.84 -4.94
CA VAL A 122 -3.42 -1.11 -6.13
C VAL A 122 -2.23 -1.97 -5.75
N THR A 123 -2.05 -3.10 -6.43
CA THR A 123 -0.89 -3.97 -6.24
C THR A 123 -0.45 -4.60 -7.57
N THR A 124 0.64 -5.36 -7.53
CA THR A 124 1.17 -6.15 -8.66
C THR A 124 0.66 -7.59 -8.59
N ALA A 125 0.80 -8.37 -9.68
CA ALA A 125 0.25 -9.73 -9.76
C ALA A 125 0.68 -10.65 -8.60
N GLY A 126 1.96 -10.63 -8.23
CA GLY A 126 2.47 -11.35 -7.05
C GLY A 126 1.74 -11.01 -5.74
N GLY A 127 1.30 -9.75 -5.58
CA GLY A 127 0.50 -9.32 -4.45
C GLY A 127 -0.91 -9.92 -4.45
N ILE A 128 -1.45 -10.25 -5.63
CA ILE A 128 -2.73 -10.94 -5.77
C ILE A 128 -2.57 -12.42 -5.46
N GLU A 129 -1.72 -13.11 -6.22
CA GLU A 129 -1.62 -14.57 -6.17
C GLU A 129 -1.12 -15.08 -4.82
N GLU A 130 -0.17 -14.41 -4.15
CA GLU A 130 0.36 -14.91 -2.88
C GLU A 130 -0.64 -14.84 -1.73
N ASP A 131 -1.60 -13.91 -1.75
CA ASP A 131 -2.70 -13.89 -0.76
C ASP A 131 -3.61 -15.11 -0.92
N LEU A 132 -3.94 -15.44 -2.17
CA LEU A 132 -4.80 -16.57 -2.51
C LEU A 132 -4.07 -17.89 -2.22
N ILE A 133 -2.81 -18.01 -2.63
CA ILE A 133 -1.95 -19.17 -2.39
C ILE A 133 -1.79 -19.43 -0.89
N LYS A 134 -1.65 -18.39 -0.06
CA LYS A 134 -1.54 -18.52 1.39
C LYS A 134 -2.77 -19.14 2.06
N CYS A 135 -3.93 -19.10 1.39
CA CYS A 135 -5.13 -19.81 1.85
C CYS A 135 -5.10 -21.31 1.51
N LEU A 136 -4.21 -21.74 0.62
CA LEU A 136 -4.06 -23.13 0.15
C LEU A 136 -2.85 -23.83 0.78
N ALA A 137 -1.75 -23.09 1.02
CA ALA A 137 -0.51 -23.60 1.59
C ALA A 137 0.34 -22.48 2.20
N HIS A 138 1.29 -22.85 3.07
CA HIS A 138 2.08 -21.87 3.82
C HIS A 138 3.34 -21.38 3.09
N THR A 139 3.74 -20.16 3.42
CA THR A 139 5.08 -19.59 3.16
C THR A 139 5.91 -19.72 4.43
N TYR A 140 7.21 -20.02 4.29
CA TYR A 140 8.09 -20.31 5.42
C TYR A 140 9.22 -19.30 5.55
N LEU A 141 9.76 -19.14 6.75
CA LEU A 141 10.98 -18.37 6.98
C LEU A 141 12.20 -19.18 6.51
N GLY A 142 13.09 -18.52 5.80
CA GLY A 142 14.40 -19.00 5.39
C GLY A 142 15.46 -17.90 5.60
N ASP A 143 16.41 -17.82 4.67
CA ASP A 143 17.51 -16.86 4.74
C ASP A 143 17.84 -16.31 3.33
N PHE A 144 18.26 -15.03 3.25
CA PHE A 144 18.62 -14.38 1.99
C PHE A 144 19.75 -15.09 1.23
N SER A 145 20.67 -15.71 1.98
CA SER A 145 21.89 -16.33 1.46
C SER A 145 21.71 -17.77 0.99
N LEU A 146 20.51 -18.36 1.13
CA LEU A 146 20.27 -19.74 0.71
C LEU A 146 20.58 -19.93 -0.80
N PRO A 147 21.43 -20.92 -1.17
CA PRO A 147 21.91 -21.08 -2.54
C PRO A 147 20.77 -21.42 -3.52
N GLY A 148 20.59 -20.59 -4.55
CA GLY A 148 19.51 -20.76 -5.52
C GLY A 148 19.53 -22.10 -6.25
N LYS A 149 20.72 -22.65 -6.54
CA LYS A 149 20.85 -23.98 -7.19
C LYS A 149 20.24 -25.09 -6.34
N GLU A 150 20.51 -25.11 -5.04
CA GLU A 150 20.00 -26.15 -4.14
C GLU A 150 18.50 -26.03 -3.93
N LEU A 151 18.01 -24.79 -3.76
CA LEU A 151 16.58 -24.51 -3.66
C LEU A 151 15.83 -24.98 -4.92
N ARG A 152 16.36 -24.69 -6.11
CA ARG A 152 15.75 -25.11 -7.38
C ARG A 152 15.70 -26.62 -7.53
N LEU A 153 16.78 -27.33 -7.21
CA LEU A 153 16.81 -28.80 -7.26
C LEU A 153 15.80 -29.45 -6.31
N ARG A 154 15.42 -28.75 -5.24
CA ARG A 154 14.43 -29.18 -4.26
C ARG A 154 13.01 -28.67 -4.55
N GLY A 155 12.81 -27.89 -5.62
CA GLY A 155 11.51 -27.28 -5.93
C GLY A 155 11.05 -26.25 -4.88
N ILE A 156 11.99 -25.46 -4.34
CA ILE A 156 11.71 -24.39 -3.38
C ILE A 156 12.04 -23.05 -4.03
N ASN A 157 11.13 -22.08 -3.97
CA ASN A 157 11.34 -20.72 -4.47
C ASN A 157 11.68 -19.80 -3.30
N ARG A 158 12.59 -18.85 -3.52
CA ARG A 158 13.02 -17.88 -2.49
C ARG A 158 12.51 -16.49 -2.81
N ILE A 159 11.94 -15.83 -1.81
CA ILE A 159 11.50 -14.43 -1.85
C ILE A 159 12.18 -13.69 -0.70
N GLY A 160 13.32 -13.05 -0.97
CA GLY A 160 14.15 -12.49 0.10
C GLY A 160 14.64 -13.57 1.06
N ASN A 161 14.21 -13.51 2.33
CA ASN A 161 14.40 -14.54 3.36
C ASN A 161 13.17 -15.43 3.57
N LEU A 162 12.23 -15.48 2.62
CA LEU A 162 11.06 -16.36 2.66
C LEU A 162 11.20 -17.51 1.65
N LEU A 163 10.53 -18.63 1.93
CA LEU A 163 10.54 -19.83 1.10
C LEU A 163 9.12 -20.25 0.76
N VAL A 164 8.86 -20.48 -0.53
CA VAL A 164 7.57 -20.94 -1.07
C VAL A 164 7.80 -22.25 -1.83
N PRO A 165 7.33 -23.40 -1.32
CA PRO A 165 7.40 -24.67 -2.06
C PRO A 165 6.66 -24.61 -3.40
N ASN A 166 7.17 -25.27 -4.44
CA ASN A 166 6.49 -25.37 -5.74
C ASN A 166 5.09 -25.99 -5.65
N ASP A 167 4.88 -26.90 -4.69
CA ASP A 167 3.59 -27.53 -4.42
C ASP A 167 2.47 -26.50 -4.15
N ASN A 168 2.82 -25.34 -3.61
CA ASN A 168 1.88 -24.23 -3.41
C ASN A 168 1.30 -23.74 -4.75
N TYR A 169 2.14 -23.65 -5.80
CA TYR A 169 1.72 -23.23 -7.13
C TYR A 169 0.98 -24.33 -7.89
N CYS A 170 1.28 -25.61 -7.63
CA CYS A 170 0.47 -26.73 -8.14
C CYS A 170 -0.95 -26.70 -7.57
N LYS A 171 -1.10 -26.48 -6.26
CA LYS A 171 -2.41 -26.29 -5.62
C LYS A 171 -3.15 -25.07 -6.17
N PHE A 172 -2.42 -24.01 -6.50
CA PHE A 172 -2.99 -22.82 -7.12
C PHE A 172 -3.52 -23.10 -8.53
N GLU A 173 -2.77 -23.87 -9.34
CA GLU A 173 -3.25 -24.33 -10.65
C GLU A 173 -4.56 -25.11 -10.53
N ASP A 174 -4.59 -26.12 -9.64
CA ASP A 174 -5.76 -26.97 -9.43
C ASP A 174 -7.00 -26.16 -9.00
N TRP A 175 -6.80 -25.14 -8.17
CA TRP A 175 -7.88 -24.25 -7.72
C TRP A 175 -8.34 -23.27 -8.80
N LEU A 176 -7.41 -22.70 -9.57
CA LEU A 176 -7.68 -21.59 -10.50
C LEU A 176 -8.25 -22.05 -11.84
N MET A 177 -7.80 -23.19 -12.38
CA MET A 177 -8.19 -23.64 -13.72
C MET A 177 -9.72 -23.75 -13.93
N PRO A 178 -10.51 -24.31 -13.00
CA PRO A 178 -11.97 -24.34 -13.11
C PRO A 178 -12.61 -22.94 -13.09
N ILE A 179 -11.98 -21.97 -12.40
CA ILE A 179 -12.48 -20.59 -12.35
C ILE A 179 -12.24 -19.91 -13.69
N LEU A 180 -11.06 -20.09 -14.31
CA LEU A 180 -10.76 -19.56 -15.64
C LEU A 180 -11.69 -20.14 -16.72
N ASP A 181 -12.04 -21.43 -16.60
CA ASP A 181 -13.03 -22.08 -17.45
C ASP A 181 -14.38 -21.36 -17.40
N GLN A 182 -14.85 -21.06 -16.18
CA GLN A 182 -16.12 -20.39 -15.95
C GLN A 182 -16.07 -18.92 -16.40
N MET A 183 -14.97 -18.22 -16.15
CA MET A 183 -14.77 -16.84 -16.65
C MET A 183 -14.80 -16.78 -18.18
N LEU A 184 -14.17 -17.73 -18.86
CA LEU A 184 -14.19 -17.79 -20.33
C LEU A 184 -15.59 -18.11 -20.85
N LEU A 185 -16.33 -19.00 -20.18
CA LEU A 185 -17.72 -19.29 -20.51
C LEU A 185 -18.57 -18.02 -20.42
N GLU A 186 -18.52 -17.32 -19.27
CA GLU A 186 -19.24 -16.06 -19.03
C GLU A 186 -18.88 -14.98 -20.05
N GLN A 187 -17.60 -14.88 -20.43
CA GLN A 187 -17.18 -13.97 -21.49
C GLN A 187 -17.87 -14.29 -22.83
N ASN A 188 -17.97 -15.57 -23.18
CA ASN A 188 -18.49 -16.01 -24.48
C ASN A 188 -20.02 -16.06 -24.54
N THR A 189 -20.70 -16.34 -23.43
CA THR A 189 -22.16 -16.54 -23.40
C THR A 189 -22.93 -15.38 -22.79
N GLU A 190 -22.32 -14.63 -21.89
CA GLU A 190 -22.95 -13.52 -21.15
C GLU A 190 -22.35 -12.16 -21.52
N SER A 191 -21.39 -12.13 -22.45
CA SER A 191 -20.67 -10.92 -22.89
C SER A 191 -19.94 -10.19 -21.77
N VAL A 192 -19.50 -10.92 -20.72
CA VAL A 192 -18.71 -10.34 -19.64
C VAL A 192 -17.37 -9.87 -20.19
N ARG A 193 -17.07 -8.57 -20.04
CA ARG A 193 -15.74 -8.02 -20.34
C ARG A 193 -14.88 -8.04 -19.09
N TRP A 194 -13.93 -8.96 -19.05
CA TRP A 194 -13.03 -9.07 -17.90
C TRP A 194 -11.98 -7.96 -17.92
N THR A 195 -11.69 -7.46 -16.74
CA THR A 195 -10.59 -6.55 -16.42
C THR A 195 -9.82 -7.15 -15.25
N PRO A 196 -8.58 -6.71 -14.98
CA PRO A 196 -7.87 -7.13 -13.78
C PRO A 196 -8.71 -6.99 -12.50
N SER A 197 -9.36 -5.86 -12.27
CA SER A 197 -10.16 -5.64 -11.06
C SER A 197 -11.38 -6.56 -10.95
N LYS A 198 -12.08 -6.84 -12.05
CA LYS A 198 -13.21 -7.80 -12.07
C LYS A 198 -12.73 -9.23 -11.81
N MET A 199 -11.60 -9.62 -12.40
CA MET A 199 -10.98 -10.92 -12.13
C MET A 199 -10.59 -11.05 -10.65
N ILE A 200 -9.91 -10.06 -10.09
CA ILE A 200 -9.51 -10.09 -8.67
C ILE A 200 -10.73 -10.15 -7.74
N HIS A 201 -11.78 -9.38 -8.05
CA HIS A 201 -13.05 -9.42 -7.32
C HIS A 201 -13.68 -10.83 -7.37
N ARG A 202 -13.66 -11.48 -8.55
CA ARG A 202 -14.09 -12.88 -8.72
C ARG A 202 -13.23 -13.84 -7.89
N LEU A 203 -11.91 -13.72 -7.94
CA LEU A 203 -11.01 -14.60 -7.17
C LEU A 203 -11.18 -14.44 -5.66
N GLY A 204 -11.43 -13.21 -5.17
CA GLY A 204 -11.77 -12.94 -3.78
C GLY A 204 -13.07 -13.61 -3.34
N LYS A 205 -14.08 -13.66 -4.22
CA LYS A 205 -15.31 -14.43 -3.98
C LYS A 205 -15.04 -15.93 -3.90
N GLU A 206 -14.29 -16.46 -4.86
CA GLU A 206 -14.06 -17.91 -4.99
C GLU A 206 -13.15 -18.49 -3.91
N ILE A 207 -12.19 -17.71 -3.39
CA ILE A 207 -11.31 -18.22 -2.32
C ILE A 207 -12.07 -18.40 -1.01
N ASN A 208 -13.13 -17.61 -0.78
CA ASN A 208 -14.08 -17.73 0.33
C ASN A 208 -13.43 -18.01 1.70
N ASN A 209 -12.31 -17.33 1.98
CA ASN A 209 -11.53 -17.53 3.18
C ASN A 209 -11.30 -16.18 3.89
N PRO A 210 -11.71 -16.00 5.16
CA PRO A 210 -11.56 -14.76 5.92
C PRO A 210 -10.10 -14.37 6.22
N GLU A 211 -9.13 -15.23 5.94
CA GLU A 211 -7.71 -14.89 6.00
C GLU A 211 -7.22 -14.13 4.76
N SER A 212 -7.98 -14.14 3.66
CA SER A 212 -7.62 -13.46 2.40
C SER A 212 -7.95 -11.97 2.43
N VAL A 213 -7.00 -11.15 1.99
CA VAL A 213 -7.22 -9.73 1.69
C VAL A 213 -8.33 -9.58 0.66
N TYR A 214 -8.29 -10.38 -0.41
CA TYR A 214 -9.19 -10.23 -1.56
C TYR A 214 -10.59 -10.77 -1.30
N TYR A 215 -10.75 -11.73 -0.39
CA TYR A 215 -12.05 -12.07 0.16
C TYR A 215 -12.73 -10.86 0.81
N TRP A 216 -12.01 -10.14 1.66
CA TRP A 216 -12.55 -8.94 2.31
C TRP A 216 -12.74 -7.78 1.33
N ALA A 217 -11.83 -7.60 0.37
CA ALA A 217 -12.01 -6.60 -0.68
C ALA A 217 -13.29 -6.88 -1.51
N TYR A 218 -13.56 -8.15 -1.85
CA TYR A 218 -14.81 -8.57 -2.46
C TYR A 218 -16.02 -8.26 -1.56
N LYS A 219 -16.00 -8.68 -0.29
CA LYS A 219 -17.11 -8.51 0.66
C LYS A 219 -17.45 -7.04 0.91
N ASN A 220 -16.44 -6.18 1.00
CA ASN A 220 -16.61 -4.76 1.30
C ASN A 220 -16.68 -3.87 0.05
N ASN A 221 -16.69 -4.49 -1.14
CA ASN A 221 -16.68 -3.81 -2.44
C ASN A 221 -15.55 -2.79 -2.59
N ILE A 222 -14.34 -3.18 -2.18
CA ILE A 222 -13.10 -2.41 -2.36
C ILE A 222 -12.47 -2.86 -3.70
N PRO A 223 -12.45 -2.01 -4.74
CA PRO A 223 -11.79 -2.36 -5.99
C PRO A 223 -10.28 -2.53 -5.82
N VAL A 224 -9.74 -3.55 -6.48
CA VAL A 224 -8.31 -3.86 -6.50
C VAL A 224 -7.81 -3.77 -7.94
N PHE A 225 -6.87 -2.87 -8.22
CA PHE A 225 -6.32 -2.68 -9.54
C PHE A 225 -4.91 -3.28 -9.65
N SER A 226 -4.65 -3.96 -10.76
CA SER A 226 -3.33 -4.51 -11.11
C SER A 226 -3.18 -4.52 -12.64
N PRO A 227 -2.77 -3.40 -13.27
CA PRO A 227 -2.71 -3.31 -14.74
C PRO A 227 -1.72 -4.30 -15.38
N ALA A 228 -0.74 -4.81 -14.63
CA ALA A 228 0.17 -5.88 -15.05
C ALA A 228 -0.17 -7.22 -14.34
N LEU A 229 -1.45 -7.61 -14.33
CA LEU A 229 -1.93 -8.83 -13.66
C LEU A 229 -1.31 -10.13 -14.22
N THR A 230 -0.74 -10.09 -15.42
CA THR A 230 -0.09 -11.22 -16.07
C THR A 230 1.37 -11.44 -15.64
N ASP A 231 1.95 -10.57 -14.80
CA ASP A 231 3.37 -10.64 -14.39
C ASP A 231 3.55 -11.47 -13.10
N GLY A 232 3.22 -12.77 -13.16
CA GLY A 232 3.28 -13.68 -12.01
C GLY A 232 2.72 -15.06 -12.32
N SER A 233 2.61 -15.91 -11.29
CA SER A 233 2.02 -17.24 -11.40
C SER A 233 0.59 -17.21 -11.95
N LEU A 234 -0.20 -16.17 -11.64
CA LEU A 234 -1.52 -15.99 -12.23
C LEU A 234 -1.45 -15.87 -13.77
N GLY A 235 -0.43 -15.16 -14.27
CA GLY A 235 -0.12 -15.07 -15.69
C GLY A 235 0.28 -16.40 -16.30
N ASP A 236 1.10 -17.21 -15.60
CA ASP A 236 1.47 -18.56 -16.03
C ASP A 236 0.21 -19.44 -16.20
N MET A 237 -0.72 -19.36 -15.25
CA MET A 237 -1.97 -20.14 -15.32
C MET A 237 -2.88 -19.69 -16.46
N ILE A 238 -3.02 -18.39 -16.68
CA ILE A 238 -3.75 -17.84 -17.85
C ILE A 238 -3.09 -18.31 -19.15
N TYR A 239 -1.75 -18.29 -19.20
CA TYR A 239 -0.99 -18.77 -20.34
C TYR A 239 -1.27 -20.25 -20.63
N PHE A 240 -1.15 -21.14 -19.64
CA PHE A 240 -1.43 -22.57 -19.83
C PHE A 240 -2.90 -22.84 -20.17
N HIS A 241 -3.82 -22.12 -19.53
CA HIS A 241 -5.25 -22.19 -19.81
C HIS A 241 -5.56 -21.86 -21.27
N SER A 242 -4.93 -20.82 -21.83
CA SER A 242 -5.19 -20.34 -23.20
C SER A 242 -4.90 -21.36 -24.30
N PHE A 243 -3.97 -22.30 -24.09
CA PHE A 243 -3.71 -23.40 -25.05
C PHE A 243 -4.79 -24.48 -24.99
N LYS A 244 -5.40 -24.69 -23.83
CA LYS A 244 -6.47 -25.67 -23.64
C LYS A 244 -7.82 -25.08 -24.09
N LYS A 245 -8.06 -23.81 -23.74
CA LYS A 245 -9.30 -23.07 -24.04
C LYS A 245 -8.96 -21.61 -24.39
N PRO A 246 -8.76 -21.29 -25.67
CA PRO A 246 -8.33 -19.96 -26.08
C PRO A 246 -9.45 -18.92 -25.93
N GLY A 247 -9.06 -17.65 -25.73
CA GLY A 247 -9.94 -16.50 -25.93
C GLY A 247 -10.18 -15.61 -24.71
N LEU A 248 -9.70 -15.94 -23.51
CA LEU A 248 -9.86 -15.07 -22.34
C LEU A 248 -9.12 -13.73 -22.56
N VAL A 249 -9.81 -12.60 -22.35
CA VAL A 249 -9.25 -11.26 -22.55
C VAL A 249 -9.37 -10.46 -21.25
N LEU A 250 -8.29 -9.80 -20.83
CA LEU A 250 -8.29 -8.84 -19.73
C LEU A 250 -8.05 -7.42 -20.27
N ASP A 251 -9.09 -6.60 -20.23
CA ASP A 251 -9.02 -5.20 -20.67
C ASP A 251 -8.52 -4.28 -19.54
N ILE A 252 -7.40 -3.61 -19.78
CA ILE A 252 -6.80 -2.64 -18.85
C ILE A 252 -7.38 -1.23 -19.01
N VAL A 253 -8.02 -0.93 -20.15
CA VAL A 253 -8.54 0.41 -20.47
C VAL A 253 -9.77 0.73 -19.63
N GLU A 254 -10.66 -0.25 -19.45
CA GLU A 254 -11.80 -0.09 -18.55
C GLU A 254 -11.35 0.14 -17.10
N ASP A 255 -10.34 -0.61 -16.63
CA ASP A 255 -9.81 -0.49 -15.27
C ASP A 255 -9.18 0.89 -15.01
N ILE A 256 -8.38 1.42 -15.94
CA ILE A 256 -7.78 2.76 -15.75
C ILE A 256 -8.83 3.87 -15.78
N ARG A 257 -9.91 3.72 -16.57
CA ARG A 257 -11.04 4.66 -16.52
C ARG A 257 -11.70 4.67 -15.15
N ARG A 258 -11.95 3.48 -14.58
CA ARG A 258 -12.54 3.33 -13.25
C ARG A 258 -11.63 3.90 -12.15
N LEU A 259 -10.35 3.53 -12.13
CA LEU A 259 -9.39 4.05 -11.16
C LEU A 259 -9.28 5.58 -11.19
N ASN A 260 -9.19 6.17 -12.39
CA ASN A 260 -9.14 7.62 -12.53
C ASN A 260 -10.47 8.27 -12.09
N GLY A 261 -11.62 7.66 -12.42
CA GLY A 261 -12.93 8.12 -11.98
C GLY A 261 -13.03 8.21 -10.46
N LEU A 262 -12.62 7.15 -9.75
CA LEU A 262 -12.60 7.11 -8.28
C LEU A 262 -11.76 8.24 -7.66
N ALA A 263 -10.72 8.73 -8.35
CA ALA A 263 -9.95 9.88 -7.90
C ALA A 263 -10.65 11.21 -8.26
N VAL A 264 -11.12 11.36 -9.51
CA VAL A 264 -11.76 12.58 -10.01
C VAL A 264 -12.98 12.97 -9.19
N PHE A 265 -13.83 12.00 -8.85
CA PHE A 265 -15.08 12.24 -8.13
C PHE A 265 -14.92 12.23 -6.61
N ALA A 266 -13.71 11.98 -6.09
CA ALA A 266 -13.45 12.02 -4.66
C ALA A 266 -13.35 13.47 -4.12
N LYS A 267 -14.12 13.76 -3.07
CA LYS A 267 -14.07 15.04 -2.33
C LYS A 267 -12.66 15.37 -1.85
N ARG A 268 -11.98 14.38 -1.28
CA ARG A 268 -10.56 14.42 -0.90
C ARG A 268 -9.94 13.06 -1.16
N THR A 269 -8.64 13.03 -1.35
CA THR A 269 -7.90 11.76 -1.48
C THR A 269 -6.69 11.70 -0.58
N GLY A 270 -6.46 10.51 -0.03
CA GLY A 270 -5.25 10.16 0.71
C GLY A 270 -4.53 9.01 0.03
N MET A 271 -3.21 9.11 -0.14
CA MET A 271 -2.37 8.03 -0.66
C MET A 271 -1.52 7.43 0.46
N ILE A 272 -1.62 6.12 0.67
CA ILE A 272 -0.71 5.34 1.52
C ILE A 272 0.00 4.34 0.62
N ILE A 273 1.29 4.52 0.37
CA ILE A 273 2.04 3.73 -0.61
C ILE A 273 3.22 3.04 0.07
N LEU A 274 3.18 1.71 0.11
CA LEU A 274 4.19 0.83 0.67
C LEU A 274 5.02 0.21 -0.46
N GLY A 275 6.22 0.74 -0.67
CA GLY A 275 7.09 0.39 -1.80
C GLY A 275 7.06 1.43 -2.93
N GLY A 276 7.34 0.98 -4.15
CA GLY A 276 7.54 1.82 -5.34
C GLY A 276 6.98 1.18 -6.60
N GLY A 277 7.57 1.51 -7.77
CA GLY A 277 7.23 0.89 -9.05
C GLY A 277 5.81 1.21 -9.53
N LEU A 278 5.21 0.25 -10.21
CA LEU A 278 3.90 0.41 -10.85
C LEU A 278 2.82 0.89 -9.87
N VAL A 279 2.78 0.32 -8.66
CA VAL A 279 1.73 0.61 -7.68
C VAL A 279 1.78 2.07 -7.24
N LYS A 280 2.98 2.60 -7.00
CA LYS A 280 3.21 4.01 -6.65
C LYS A 280 2.75 4.91 -7.78
N HIS A 281 3.26 4.65 -8.98
CA HIS A 281 2.99 5.52 -10.12
C HIS A 281 1.50 5.51 -10.50
N HIS A 282 0.84 4.35 -10.49
CA HIS A 282 -0.55 4.22 -10.93
C HIS A 282 -1.53 4.97 -10.01
N ILE A 283 -1.34 4.87 -8.67
CA ILE A 283 -2.14 5.65 -7.69
C ILE A 283 -1.88 7.15 -7.85
N ALA A 284 -0.62 7.56 -7.92
CA ALA A 284 -0.26 8.97 -8.03
C ALA A 284 -0.78 9.58 -9.34
N ASN A 285 -0.75 8.82 -10.44
CA ASN A 285 -1.26 9.25 -11.73
C ASN A 285 -2.80 9.33 -11.78
N ALA A 286 -3.52 8.50 -11.03
CA ALA A 286 -4.96 8.67 -10.86
C ALA A 286 -5.27 9.99 -10.14
N ASN A 287 -4.50 10.32 -9.10
CA ASN A 287 -4.64 11.56 -8.35
C ASN A 287 -4.20 12.81 -9.11
N LEU A 288 -3.38 12.69 -10.15
CA LEU A 288 -3.14 13.79 -11.08
C LEU A 288 -4.44 14.29 -11.73
N MET A 289 -5.38 13.40 -12.02
CA MET A 289 -6.63 13.75 -12.72
C MET A 289 -7.54 14.68 -11.92
N ARG A 290 -7.28 14.86 -10.61
CA ARG A 290 -7.96 15.80 -9.72
C ARG A 290 -7.07 16.96 -9.25
N ASN A 291 -5.95 17.21 -9.93
CA ASN A 291 -4.89 18.16 -9.54
C ASN A 291 -4.21 17.83 -8.20
N GLY A 292 -4.07 16.53 -7.91
CA GLY A 292 -3.22 16.02 -6.85
C GLY A 292 -3.97 15.51 -5.63
N ALA A 293 -3.32 14.64 -4.87
CA ALA A 293 -3.84 14.16 -3.59
C ALA A 293 -3.68 15.20 -2.47
N ASP A 294 -4.66 15.23 -1.55
CA ASP A 294 -4.68 16.11 -0.37
C ASP A 294 -3.71 15.63 0.72
N HIS A 295 -3.55 14.31 0.83
CA HIS A 295 -2.68 13.66 1.81
C HIS A 295 -1.82 12.59 1.13
N ALA A 296 -0.56 12.44 1.54
CA ALA A 296 0.30 11.38 1.01
C ALA A 296 1.35 10.90 2.02
N VAL A 297 1.43 9.58 2.18
CA VAL A 297 2.43 8.89 3.00
C VAL A 297 3.08 7.79 2.18
N TYR A 298 4.40 7.89 2.00
CA TYR A 298 5.21 6.88 1.33
C TYR A 298 6.08 6.14 2.35
N VAL A 299 6.14 4.82 2.26
CA VAL A 299 7.06 3.98 3.03
C VAL A 299 7.81 3.11 2.04
N ASN A 300 9.07 3.45 1.74
CA ASN A 300 9.87 2.66 0.82
C ASN A 300 11.37 2.85 1.05
N THR A 301 12.17 1.98 0.42
CA THR A 301 13.63 1.97 0.51
C THR A 301 14.30 2.61 -0.71
N GLY A 302 13.52 3.13 -1.66
CA GLY A 302 14.03 3.74 -2.90
C GLY A 302 14.72 5.08 -2.63
N GLN A 303 15.82 5.32 -3.34
CA GLN A 303 16.67 6.50 -3.21
C GLN A 303 16.60 7.37 -4.47
N GLU A 304 16.73 8.68 -4.33
CA GLU A 304 16.49 9.61 -5.44
C GLU A 304 17.62 9.66 -6.49
N PHE A 305 18.83 9.23 -6.15
CA PHE A 305 20.03 9.48 -6.96
C PHE A 305 20.03 8.80 -8.34
N ASP A 306 19.22 7.76 -8.52
CA ASP A 306 19.12 6.99 -9.77
C ASP A 306 18.06 7.51 -10.73
N GLY A 307 17.30 8.55 -10.33
CA GLY A 307 16.22 9.14 -11.13
C GLY A 307 14.98 8.24 -11.28
N SER A 308 14.84 7.20 -10.45
CA SER A 308 13.67 6.31 -10.50
C SER A 308 12.42 6.94 -9.86
N ASP A 309 11.25 6.72 -10.47
CA ASP A 309 9.97 7.10 -9.83
C ASP A 309 9.81 6.41 -8.46
N SER A 310 10.30 5.18 -8.30
CA SER A 310 10.31 4.46 -7.02
C SER A 310 11.04 5.23 -5.92
N GLY A 311 12.19 5.82 -6.26
CA GLY A 311 13.08 6.53 -5.33
C GLY A 311 12.74 8.00 -5.13
N ALA A 312 11.96 8.59 -6.03
CA ALA A 312 11.54 9.98 -5.99
C ALA A 312 10.97 10.41 -4.63
N ARG A 313 11.32 11.63 -4.21
CA ARG A 313 10.71 12.28 -3.03
C ARG A 313 9.28 12.72 -3.35
N PRO A 314 8.38 12.84 -2.36
CA PRO A 314 7.03 13.33 -2.61
C PRO A 314 6.98 14.71 -3.28
N ASP A 315 7.98 15.57 -3.02
CA ASP A 315 8.12 16.90 -3.63
C ASP A 315 8.26 16.84 -5.17
N GLU A 316 8.87 15.77 -5.70
CA GLU A 316 8.87 15.56 -7.16
C GLU A 316 7.45 15.33 -7.68
N ALA A 317 6.62 14.56 -6.96
CA ALA A 317 5.23 14.34 -7.34
C ALA A 317 4.36 15.62 -7.24
N VAL A 318 4.75 16.59 -6.41
CA VAL A 318 4.14 17.94 -6.38
C VAL A 318 4.41 18.67 -7.70
N SER A 319 5.62 18.59 -8.25
CA SER A 319 5.95 19.23 -9.54
C SER A 319 5.08 18.76 -10.71
N TRP A 320 4.58 17.53 -10.65
CA TRP A 320 3.68 16.96 -11.65
C TRP A 320 2.20 17.28 -11.41
N GLY A 321 1.83 17.80 -10.23
CA GLY A 321 0.44 17.91 -9.79
C GLY A 321 -0.18 16.57 -9.36
N LYS A 322 0.64 15.54 -9.07
CA LYS A 322 0.18 14.26 -8.50
C LYS A 322 -0.09 14.37 -6.99
N ILE A 323 0.57 15.32 -6.33
CA ILE A 323 0.31 15.76 -4.95
C ILE A 323 0.03 17.26 -5.00
N ARG A 324 -0.91 17.75 -4.18
CA ARG A 324 -1.24 19.18 -4.15
C ARG A 324 -0.11 20.02 -3.53
N THR A 325 -0.03 21.28 -3.92
CA THR A 325 0.97 22.23 -3.39
C THR A 325 0.76 22.62 -1.94
N ASP A 326 -0.46 22.47 -1.42
CA ASP A 326 -0.85 22.72 -0.02
C ASP A 326 -0.78 21.47 0.87
N ALA A 327 -0.46 20.30 0.29
CA ALA A 327 -0.31 19.06 1.02
C ALA A 327 0.97 19.03 1.87
N LYS A 328 1.00 18.17 2.89
CA LYS A 328 2.18 17.95 3.76
C LYS A 328 2.65 16.49 3.63
N PRO A 329 3.16 16.08 2.44
CA PRO A 329 3.45 14.68 2.19
C PRO A 329 4.65 14.21 3.00
N VAL A 330 4.61 12.94 3.43
CA VAL A 330 5.64 12.34 4.27
C VAL A 330 6.24 11.11 3.59
N LYS A 331 7.56 10.98 3.60
CA LYS A 331 8.27 9.76 3.18
C LYS A 331 9.08 9.19 4.34
N VAL A 332 8.84 7.92 4.65
CA VAL A 332 9.61 7.12 5.61
C VAL A 332 10.53 6.20 4.82
N TYR A 333 11.84 6.41 4.95
CA TYR A 333 12.87 5.58 4.35
C TYR A 333 13.13 4.36 5.23
N ALA A 334 12.29 3.33 5.09
CA ALA A 334 12.35 2.11 5.89
C ALA A 334 11.76 0.91 5.14
N ASP A 335 12.08 -0.29 5.61
CA ASP A 335 11.35 -1.51 5.24
C ASP A 335 9.95 -1.46 5.87
N ALA A 336 8.91 -1.59 5.05
CA ALA A 336 7.51 -1.52 5.49
C ALA A 336 7.15 -2.63 6.48
N SER A 337 7.83 -3.78 6.47
CA SER A 337 7.62 -4.85 7.45
C SER A 337 7.94 -4.43 8.89
N LEU A 338 8.82 -3.45 9.07
CA LEU A 338 9.16 -2.91 10.39
C LEU A 338 8.18 -1.84 10.86
N VAL A 339 7.76 -0.95 9.95
CA VAL A 339 7.07 0.29 10.34
C VAL A 339 5.57 0.25 10.10
N PHE A 340 5.07 -0.46 9.08
CA PHE A 340 3.64 -0.43 8.76
C PHE A 340 2.75 -1.03 9.85
N PRO A 341 3.11 -2.16 10.51
CA PRO A 341 2.33 -2.65 11.66
C PRO A 341 2.23 -1.62 12.80
N LEU A 342 3.31 -0.86 13.07
CA LEU A 342 3.32 0.20 14.07
C LEU A 342 2.45 1.39 13.64
N MET A 343 2.45 1.72 12.35
CA MET A 343 1.57 2.74 11.79
C MET A 343 0.10 2.33 11.94
N VAL A 344 -0.26 1.09 11.60
CA VAL A 344 -1.64 0.58 11.77
C VAL A 344 -2.04 0.64 13.25
N ALA A 345 -1.16 0.26 14.17
CA ALA A 345 -1.41 0.31 15.61
C ALA A 345 -1.78 1.72 16.12
N GLU A 346 -1.04 2.76 15.70
CA GLU A 346 -1.24 4.15 16.14
C GLU A 346 -2.20 4.96 15.25
N THR A 347 -2.84 4.32 14.27
CA THR A 347 -3.79 4.98 13.36
C THR A 347 -5.09 4.21 13.24
N PHE A 348 -5.19 3.31 12.26
CA PHE A 348 -6.38 2.56 11.91
C PHE A 348 -6.91 1.70 13.07
N ALA A 349 -6.04 0.95 13.75
CA ALA A 349 -6.45 0.13 14.90
C ALA A 349 -6.85 1.01 16.10
N LEU A 350 -6.12 2.11 16.34
CA LEU A 350 -6.48 3.08 17.39
C LEU A 350 -7.86 3.72 17.16
N HIS A 351 -8.28 3.86 15.90
CA HIS A 351 -9.56 4.44 15.49
C HIS A 351 -10.60 3.40 15.05
N ALA A 352 -10.39 2.11 15.32
CA ALA A 352 -11.24 1.02 14.83
C ALA A 352 -12.71 1.20 15.23
N ASP A 353 -12.99 1.54 16.49
CA ASP A 353 -14.36 1.75 16.97
C ASP A 353 -15.08 2.88 16.21
N ARG A 354 -14.36 3.94 15.85
CA ARG A 354 -14.92 5.09 15.12
C ARG A 354 -15.15 4.76 13.65
N LEU A 355 -14.22 4.01 13.04
CA LEU A 355 -14.27 3.60 11.64
C LEU A 355 -15.35 2.53 11.39
N THR A 356 -15.69 1.72 12.39
CA THR A 356 -16.65 0.60 12.28
C THR A 356 -18.00 0.86 12.97
N ALA A 357 -18.20 2.02 13.61
CA ALA A 357 -19.41 2.34 14.37
C ALA A 357 -20.73 2.22 13.57
N GLY A 358 -20.68 2.38 12.25
CA GLY A 358 -21.85 2.27 11.36
C GLY A 358 -22.11 0.88 10.77
N GLU A 359 -21.24 -0.11 11.01
CA GLU A 359 -21.35 -1.46 10.45
C GLU A 359 -21.93 -2.48 11.45
N LYS A 360 -22.24 -2.07 12.70
CA LYS A 360 -22.82 -2.93 13.75
C LYS A 360 -24.34 -3.16 13.64
N THR A 361 -24.93 -2.86 12.49
CA THR A 361 -26.32 -3.18 12.18
C THR A 361 -26.37 -3.96 10.87
N ASP A 362 -26.23 -5.28 10.97
CA ASP A 362 -27.18 -6.30 10.48
C ASP A 362 -26.64 -7.72 10.71
#